data_AF-A0A6J6X2B9-F1
#
_entry.id   AF-A0A6J6X2B9-F1
#
_cell.length_a   1.000
_cell.length_b   1.000
_cell.length_c   1.000
_cell.angle_alpha   90.00
_cell.angle_beta   90.00
_cell.angle_gamma   90.00
#
_symmetry.space_group_name_H-M   'P 1'
#
loop_
_entity.id
_entity.type
_entity.pdbx_description
1 polymer ?
#
loop_
_entity_poly.entity_id
_entity_poly.type
_entity_poly.pdbx_seq_one_letter_code
_entity_poly.pdbx_strand_id
1 'polypeptide(L)'
;MIDLHTEVVAPPNANRILMLIHGFGADERDLAGLLPYLDPDGAYCVLLPRGPEGVAGTPGYAWYQWDSSGAPDIVRFTESLDALDALLDSECEARGFERSEAIVGGFSQGAGMALALALRTGPTMPKAVLAMSPAIPGPPLPVLVDPESIKGLPVLIEHGTEDEIVKVANARSLARDLESRLVPVTYLEFPMGHGVAIEGIEAARSWLGAVEAGELPSVAIPADPPEGPVRNVTTASFASEVMQSELPVIVDFWAPWCQPCRQVSPIVEQIAVMRAGAYKVVKINIDEEPSLAEQFGVQSIPMIALFRNGRLERVCQGAKPRPQIEADLGMLVIP
;
A
#
# COMPACT_ATOMS: atom_id res chain seq x y z
N MET A 1 2.83 16.35 -25.76
CA MET A 1 3.35 15.54 -24.65
C MET A 1 4.17 16.44 -23.75
N ILE A 2 4.12 16.20 -22.44
CA ILE A 2 5.00 16.85 -21.48
C ILE A 2 6.42 16.33 -21.76
N ASP A 3 7.39 17.23 -21.83
CA ASP A 3 8.80 16.87 -21.92
C ASP A 3 9.36 16.78 -20.49
N LEU A 4 9.84 15.60 -20.08
CA LEU A 4 10.30 15.35 -18.72
C LEU A 4 11.79 15.66 -18.60
N HIS A 5 12.14 16.54 -17.67
CA HIS A 5 13.53 16.67 -17.25
C HIS A 5 14.00 15.33 -16.67
N THR A 6 15.06 14.76 -17.23
CA THR A 6 15.52 13.42 -16.91
C THR A 6 17.03 13.42 -16.73
N GLU A 7 17.49 12.95 -15.59
CA GLU A 7 18.91 12.60 -15.38
C GLU A 7 19.14 11.17 -15.86
N VAL A 8 20.27 10.96 -16.54
CA VAL A 8 20.59 9.66 -17.14
C VAL A 8 21.95 9.20 -16.65
N VAL A 9 21.98 8.02 -16.02
CA VAL A 9 23.20 7.34 -15.62
C VAL A 9 23.41 6.18 -16.58
N ALA A 10 24.37 6.30 -17.49
CA ALA A 10 24.64 5.31 -18.54
C ALA A 10 26.08 4.77 -18.44
N PRO A 11 26.31 3.72 -17.63
CA PRO A 11 27.58 3.01 -17.59
C PRO A 11 27.92 2.39 -18.96
N PRO A 12 29.21 2.19 -19.30
CA PRO A 12 29.61 1.63 -20.60
C PRO A 12 29.08 0.22 -20.88
N ASN A 13 28.78 -0.56 -19.84
CA ASN A 13 28.32 -1.94 -19.95
C ASN A 13 26.78 -2.05 -20.05
N ALA A 14 26.06 -0.93 -19.94
CA ALA A 14 24.61 -0.92 -19.96
C ALA A 14 24.07 -1.46 -21.29
N ASN A 15 23.13 -2.40 -21.22
CA ASN A 15 22.49 -2.99 -22.41
C ASN A 15 20.96 -3.00 -22.36
N ARG A 16 20.37 -2.40 -21.32
CA ARG A 16 18.93 -2.28 -21.10
C ARG A 16 18.62 -1.07 -20.22
N ILE A 17 17.35 -0.71 -20.11
CA ILE A 17 16.90 0.44 -19.32
C ILE A 17 16.40 0.01 -17.94
N LEU A 18 16.75 0.78 -16.91
CA LEU A 18 16.05 0.82 -15.62
C LEU A 18 15.49 2.23 -15.40
N MET A 19 14.18 2.41 -15.43
CA MET A 19 13.55 3.69 -15.11
C MET A 19 13.17 3.72 -13.62
N LEU A 20 13.70 4.68 -12.87
CA LEU A 20 13.40 4.87 -11.44
C LEU A 20 12.62 6.17 -11.22
N ILE A 21 11.39 6.04 -10.73
CA ILE A 21 10.41 7.11 -10.62
C ILE A 21 10.29 7.55 -9.15
N HIS A 22 10.63 8.82 -8.87
CA HIS A 22 10.68 9.35 -7.51
C HIS A 22 9.29 9.54 -6.85
N GLY A 23 9.27 9.66 -5.52
CA GLY A 23 8.06 9.90 -4.72
C GLY A 23 7.57 11.36 -4.73
N PHE A 24 6.41 11.61 -4.12
CA PHE A 24 5.85 12.96 -4.03
C PHE A 24 6.75 13.90 -3.20
N GLY A 25 7.04 15.09 -3.73
CA GLY A 25 7.88 16.09 -3.08
C GLY A 25 9.38 15.81 -3.19
N ALA A 26 9.79 14.80 -3.96
CA ALA A 26 11.18 14.49 -4.29
C ALA A 26 11.53 15.01 -5.69
N ASP A 27 12.70 14.61 -6.22
CA ASP A 27 13.14 14.97 -7.56
C ASP A 27 13.94 13.81 -8.21
N GLU A 28 14.47 14.02 -9.41
CA GLU A 28 15.24 13.03 -10.17
C GLU A 28 16.53 12.55 -9.50
N ARG A 29 17.01 13.20 -8.45
CA ARG A 29 18.25 12.83 -7.76
C ARG A 29 18.00 11.92 -6.57
N ASP A 30 16.75 11.82 -6.13
CA ASP A 30 16.35 11.11 -4.91
C ASP A 30 16.74 9.63 -4.93
N LEU A 31 16.39 8.93 -6.01
CA LEU A 31 16.65 7.49 -6.15
C LEU A 31 18.06 7.18 -6.69
N ALA A 32 18.82 8.20 -7.15
CA ALA A 32 20.17 8.01 -7.65
C ALA A 32 21.12 7.44 -6.58
N GLY A 33 20.86 7.73 -5.30
CA GLY A 33 21.64 7.23 -4.17
C GLY A 33 21.57 5.70 -3.98
N LEU A 34 20.57 5.04 -4.58
CA LEU A 34 20.39 3.59 -4.48
C LEU A 34 21.28 2.81 -5.47
N LEU A 35 21.71 3.47 -6.56
CA LEU A 35 22.38 2.81 -7.68
C LEU A 35 23.66 2.05 -7.31
N PRO A 36 24.55 2.55 -6.42
CA PRO A 36 25.74 1.81 -6.01
C PRO A 36 25.44 0.46 -5.34
N TYR A 37 24.23 0.27 -4.84
CA TYR A 37 23.80 -0.94 -4.14
C TYR A 37 22.89 -1.81 -5.02
N LEU A 38 22.02 -1.18 -5.82
CA LEU A 38 21.05 -1.84 -6.69
C LEU A 38 21.70 -2.38 -7.97
N ASP A 39 22.58 -1.59 -8.60
CA ASP A 39 23.30 -1.94 -9.84
C ASP A 39 24.80 -1.61 -9.73
N PRO A 40 25.55 -2.34 -8.87
CA PRO A 40 26.97 -2.07 -8.65
C PRO A 40 27.83 -2.32 -9.89
N ASP A 41 27.37 -3.18 -10.81
CA ASP A 41 28.12 -3.58 -12.01
C ASP A 41 27.80 -2.71 -13.25
N GLY A 42 26.80 -1.83 -13.14
CA GLY A 42 26.41 -0.91 -14.20
C GLY A 42 25.76 -1.61 -15.40
N ALA A 43 24.90 -2.59 -15.14
CA ALA A 43 24.16 -3.34 -16.15
C ALA A 43 23.04 -2.51 -16.80
N TYR A 44 22.56 -1.47 -16.13
CA TYR A 44 21.44 -0.64 -16.60
C TYR A 44 21.88 0.74 -17.06
N CYS A 45 21.24 1.22 -18.13
CA CYS A 45 21.11 2.64 -18.39
C CYS A 45 19.94 3.14 -17.55
N VAL A 46 20.24 3.89 -16.50
CA VAL A 46 19.22 4.33 -15.54
C VAL A 46 18.63 5.66 -15.98
N LEU A 47 17.30 5.70 -16.11
CA LEU A 47 16.53 6.92 -16.33
C LEU A 47 15.93 7.38 -15.01
N LEU A 48 16.18 8.63 -14.65
CA LEU A 48 15.64 9.28 -13.46
C LEU A 48 14.83 10.50 -13.91
N PRO A 49 13.55 10.34 -14.26
CA PRO A 49 12.72 11.46 -14.67
C PRO A 49 12.17 12.23 -13.46
N ARG A 50 12.04 13.55 -13.61
CA ARG A 50 11.40 14.45 -12.64
C ARG A 50 9.92 14.61 -12.98
N GLY A 51 9.06 14.54 -11.95
CA GLY A 51 7.64 14.85 -12.07
C GLY A 51 7.38 16.29 -12.57
N PRO A 52 6.33 16.52 -13.36
CA PRO A 52 6.12 17.83 -14.00
C PRO A 52 5.55 18.90 -13.06
N GLU A 53 5.00 18.51 -11.90
CA GLU A 53 4.31 19.44 -10.99
C GLU A 53 5.21 19.83 -9.81
N GLY A 54 5.44 21.12 -9.62
CA GLY A 54 6.09 21.60 -8.39
C GLY A 54 5.18 21.42 -7.17
N VAL A 55 5.74 21.01 -6.04
CA VAL A 55 4.99 20.83 -4.79
C VAL A 55 5.10 22.08 -3.92
N ALA A 56 3.96 22.73 -3.67
CA ALA A 56 3.90 23.96 -2.89
C ALA A 56 4.54 23.80 -1.50
N GLY A 57 5.42 24.74 -1.14
CA GLY A 57 6.12 24.72 0.14
C GLY A 57 7.36 23.83 0.19
N THR A 58 7.73 23.18 -0.93
CA THR A 58 8.96 22.36 -1.04
C THR A 58 9.71 22.70 -2.34
N PRO A 59 11.01 22.38 -2.45
CA PRO A 59 11.71 22.45 -3.73
C PRO A 59 11.42 21.26 -4.66
N GLY A 60 10.61 20.30 -4.22
CA GLY A 60 10.38 19.04 -4.93
C GLY A 60 9.19 19.04 -5.87
N TYR A 61 8.98 17.87 -6.46
CA TYR A 61 8.09 17.64 -7.59
C TYR A 61 7.14 16.46 -7.35
N ALA A 62 6.10 16.40 -8.16
CA ALA A 62 5.08 15.36 -8.13
C ALA A 62 4.66 14.97 -9.55
N TRP A 63 4.13 13.75 -9.67
CA TRP A 63 3.55 13.22 -10.90
C TRP A 63 2.11 13.67 -11.10
N TYR A 64 1.41 13.91 -10.00
CA TYR A 64 0.07 14.46 -9.93
C TYR A 64 -0.18 14.99 -8.51
N GLN A 65 -1.16 15.88 -8.37
CA GLN A 65 -1.57 16.44 -7.07
C GLN A 65 -2.80 15.72 -6.52
N TRP A 66 -3.07 15.90 -5.23
CA TRP A 66 -4.35 15.54 -4.62
C TRP A 66 -5.15 16.80 -4.31
N ASP A 67 -6.46 16.75 -4.53
CA ASP A 67 -7.36 17.82 -4.14
C ASP A 67 -7.65 17.80 -2.63
N SER A 68 -8.41 18.79 -2.15
CA SER A 68 -8.74 18.90 -0.72
C SER A 68 -9.63 17.77 -0.19
N SER A 69 -10.21 16.94 -1.06
CA SER A 69 -10.96 15.73 -0.69
C SER A 69 -10.08 14.48 -0.64
N GLY A 70 -8.80 14.60 -1.01
CA GLY A 70 -7.86 13.49 -1.15
C GLY A 70 -7.99 12.75 -2.48
N ALA A 71 -8.75 13.27 -3.44
CA ALA A 71 -8.85 12.69 -4.77
C ALA A 71 -7.65 13.11 -5.64
N PRO A 72 -7.07 12.19 -6.43
CA PRO A 72 -5.95 12.51 -7.32
C PRO A 72 -6.41 13.32 -8.55
N ASP A 73 -5.55 14.20 -9.05
CA ASP A 73 -5.70 14.80 -10.38
C ASP A 73 -5.45 13.72 -11.46
N ILE A 74 -6.54 13.09 -11.90
CA ILE A 74 -6.51 12.00 -12.88
C ILE A 74 -6.03 12.47 -14.26
N VAL A 75 -6.28 13.74 -14.63
CA VAL A 75 -5.82 14.28 -15.92
C VAL A 75 -4.30 14.36 -15.89
N ARG A 76 -3.74 15.00 -14.85
CA ARG A 76 -2.28 15.11 -14.71
C ARG A 76 -1.62 13.76 -14.50
N PHE A 77 -2.23 12.84 -13.76
CA PHE A 77 -1.77 11.46 -13.64
C PHE A 77 -1.61 10.81 -15.03
N THR A 78 -2.62 10.94 -15.89
CA THR A 78 -2.61 10.36 -17.25
C THR A 78 -1.55 11.02 -18.14
N GLU A 79 -1.44 12.35 -18.12
CA GLU A 79 -0.43 13.09 -18.88
C GLU A 79 1.00 12.72 -18.47
N SER A 80 1.24 12.57 -17.17
CA SER A 80 2.52 12.11 -16.62
C SER A 80 2.84 10.67 -17.03
N LEU A 81 1.82 9.80 -17.05
CA LEU A 81 1.97 8.42 -17.50
C LEU A 81 2.35 8.32 -18.98
N ASP A 82 1.69 9.10 -19.83
CA ASP A 82 2.00 9.19 -21.27
C ASP A 82 3.42 9.73 -21.51
N ALA A 83 3.85 10.70 -20.71
CA ALA A 83 5.20 11.26 -20.82
C ALA A 83 6.29 10.25 -20.40
N LEU A 84 6.05 9.47 -19.34
CA LEU A 84 6.95 8.40 -18.91
C LEU A 84 7.08 7.29 -19.97
N ASP A 85 5.96 6.91 -20.59
CA ASP A 85 5.93 5.88 -21.62
C ASP A 85 6.70 6.32 -22.88
N ALA A 86 6.44 7.54 -23.34
CA ALA A 86 7.14 8.12 -24.49
C ALA A 86 8.64 8.32 -24.22
N LEU A 87 9.01 8.71 -22.99
CA LEU A 87 10.42 8.79 -22.58
C LEU A 87 11.08 7.41 -22.70
N LEU A 88 10.44 6.37 -22.16
CA LEU A 88 10.99 5.01 -22.18
C LEU A 88 11.16 4.48 -23.61
N ASP A 89 10.19 4.71 -24.48
CA ASP A 89 10.27 4.35 -25.91
C ASP A 89 11.41 5.10 -26.61
N SER A 90 11.51 6.42 -26.40
CA SER A 90 12.53 7.25 -27.04
C SER A 90 13.96 6.89 -26.63
N GLU A 91 14.18 6.57 -25.35
CA GLU A 91 15.50 6.17 -24.84
C GLU A 91 15.86 4.74 -25.28
N CYS A 92 14.88 3.85 -25.40
CA CYS A 92 15.11 2.52 -26.00
C CYS A 92 15.55 2.66 -27.46
N GLU A 93 14.81 3.45 -28.26
CA GLU A 93 15.13 3.69 -29.67
C GLU A 93 16.50 4.36 -29.85
N ALA A 94 16.78 5.41 -29.08
CA ALA A 94 18.05 6.16 -29.17
C ALA A 94 19.28 5.30 -28.85
N ARG A 95 19.11 4.24 -28.05
CA ARG A 95 20.19 3.35 -27.60
C ARG A 95 20.21 2.02 -28.33
N GLY A 96 19.20 1.72 -29.14
CA GLY A 96 19.01 0.40 -29.74
C GLY A 96 18.76 -0.69 -28.70
N PHE A 97 18.08 -0.35 -27.59
CA PHE A 97 17.68 -1.31 -26.56
C PHE A 97 16.27 -1.81 -26.81
N GLU A 98 16.02 -3.07 -26.45
CA GLU A 98 14.69 -3.68 -26.57
C GLU A 98 13.78 -3.16 -25.46
N ARG A 99 12.64 -2.57 -25.84
CA ARG A 99 11.66 -1.99 -24.90
C ARG A 99 11.07 -3.03 -23.93
N SER A 100 10.95 -4.28 -24.38
CA SER A 100 10.50 -5.41 -23.57
C SER A 100 11.53 -5.89 -22.55
N GLU A 101 12.79 -5.48 -22.68
CA GLU A 101 13.87 -5.78 -21.72
C GLU A 101 14.03 -4.67 -20.67
N ALA A 102 13.29 -3.57 -20.79
CA ALA A 102 13.32 -2.47 -19.83
C ALA A 102 12.65 -2.86 -18.51
N ILE A 103 13.19 -2.35 -17.41
CA ILE A 103 12.63 -2.49 -16.07
C ILE A 103 12.14 -1.11 -15.61
N VAL A 104 10.97 -1.07 -14.99
CA VAL A 104 10.41 0.15 -14.40
C VAL A 104 10.27 -0.02 -12.90
N GLY A 105 10.59 1.02 -12.16
CA GLY A 105 10.45 0.99 -10.72
C GLY A 105 10.30 2.37 -10.13
N GLY A 106 10.00 2.44 -8.84
CA GLY A 106 9.86 3.70 -8.16
C GLY A 106 9.60 3.57 -6.68
N PHE A 107 9.41 4.72 -6.04
CA PHE A 107 9.09 4.83 -4.62
C PHE A 107 7.80 5.63 -4.41
N SER A 108 6.95 5.22 -3.46
CA SER A 108 5.75 5.97 -3.05
C SER A 108 4.83 6.30 -4.24
N GLN A 109 4.56 7.58 -4.52
CA GLN A 109 3.81 8.01 -5.71
C GLN A 109 4.41 7.47 -7.02
N GLY A 110 5.74 7.48 -7.14
CA GLY A 110 6.45 6.98 -8.31
C GLY A 110 6.36 5.47 -8.48
N ALA A 111 6.28 4.70 -7.40
CA ALA A 111 5.98 3.26 -7.46
C ALA A 111 4.56 3.00 -7.99
N GLY A 112 3.59 3.84 -7.60
CA GLY A 112 2.25 3.83 -8.19
C GLY A 112 2.25 4.12 -9.69
N MET A 113 3.05 5.11 -10.13
CA MET A 113 3.25 5.40 -11.56
C MET A 113 3.92 4.26 -12.31
N ALA A 114 4.95 3.60 -11.73
CA ALA A 114 5.64 2.46 -12.34
C ALA A 114 4.68 1.28 -12.56
N LEU A 115 3.85 0.97 -11.55
CA LEU A 115 2.80 -0.04 -11.68
C LEU A 115 1.77 0.34 -12.75
N ALA A 116 1.32 1.59 -12.77
CA ALA A 116 0.38 2.06 -13.80
C ALA A 116 0.98 2.00 -15.21
N LEU A 117 2.27 2.29 -15.35
CA LEU A 117 2.99 2.25 -16.63
C LEU A 117 3.14 0.83 -17.13
N ALA A 118 3.43 -0.11 -16.24
CA ALA A 118 3.53 -1.51 -16.60
C ALA A 118 2.15 -2.13 -16.84
N LEU A 119 1.11 -1.71 -16.13
CA LEU A 119 -0.24 -2.26 -16.20
C LEU A 119 -1.19 -1.44 -17.09
N ARG A 120 -0.67 -0.67 -18.04
CA ARG A 120 -1.50 -0.01 -19.07
C ARG A 120 -1.64 -0.92 -20.30
N THR A 121 -2.71 -0.76 -21.08
CA THR A 121 -2.75 -1.37 -22.42
C THR A 121 -1.68 -0.69 -23.28
N GLY A 122 -0.75 -1.48 -23.82
CA GLY A 122 0.30 -0.99 -24.71
C GLY A 122 0.84 -2.12 -25.58
N PRO A 123 1.54 -1.80 -26.68
CA PRO A 123 2.08 -2.81 -27.58
C PRO A 123 3.22 -3.64 -26.95
N THR A 124 3.95 -3.07 -25.97
CA THR A 124 5.12 -3.71 -25.36
C THR A 124 5.17 -3.43 -23.85
N MET A 125 5.05 -4.49 -23.06
CA MET A 125 5.19 -4.43 -21.60
C MET A 125 6.67 -4.36 -21.19
N PRO A 126 7.03 -3.69 -20.08
CA PRO A 126 8.36 -3.84 -19.51
C PRO A 126 8.58 -5.28 -19.01
N LYS A 127 9.84 -5.65 -18.80
CA LYS A 127 10.25 -6.98 -18.32
C LYS A 127 9.82 -7.25 -16.87
N ALA A 128 9.83 -6.21 -16.03
CA ALA A 128 9.62 -6.31 -14.59
C ALA A 128 9.20 -4.97 -13.99
N VAL A 129 8.59 -5.03 -12.79
CA VAL A 129 8.27 -3.86 -11.96
C VAL A 129 8.89 -3.97 -10.56
N LEU A 130 9.61 -2.94 -10.15
CA LEU A 130 10.12 -2.75 -8.77
C LEU A 130 9.31 -1.64 -8.06
N ALA A 131 8.40 -2.00 -7.17
CA ALA A 131 7.54 -1.08 -6.45
C ALA A 131 7.92 -0.97 -4.97
N MET A 132 8.58 0.12 -4.59
CA MET A 132 8.95 0.38 -3.19
C MET A 132 7.90 1.26 -2.52
N SER A 133 7.26 0.75 -1.48
CA SER A 133 6.19 1.40 -0.70
C SER A 133 5.10 2.06 -1.56
N PRO A 134 4.43 1.34 -2.47
CA PRO A 134 3.59 1.93 -3.51
C PRO A 134 2.39 2.71 -2.97
N ALA A 135 2.32 4.00 -3.33
CA ALA A 135 1.14 4.84 -3.12
C ALA A 135 0.33 4.89 -4.42
N ILE A 136 -0.80 4.21 -4.43
CA ILE A 136 -1.70 4.15 -5.59
C ILE A 136 -2.87 5.12 -5.37
N PRO A 137 -3.31 5.87 -6.40
CA PRO A 137 -4.43 6.81 -6.32
C PRO A 137 -5.83 6.21 -5.99
N GLY A 138 -5.89 5.01 -5.41
CA GLY A 138 -7.12 4.32 -5.04
C GLY A 138 -7.60 3.34 -6.12
N PRO A 139 -8.19 2.20 -5.74
CA PRO A 139 -8.71 1.24 -6.69
C PRO A 139 -10.01 1.71 -7.38
N PRO A 140 -10.27 1.18 -8.59
CA PRO A 140 -9.32 0.36 -9.34
C PRO A 140 -8.22 1.26 -9.93
N LEU A 141 -6.94 0.85 -9.81
CA LEU A 141 -5.93 1.16 -10.83
C LEU A 141 -6.66 1.02 -12.16
N PRO A 142 -6.73 2.04 -13.03
CA PRO A 142 -7.50 1.94 -14.27
C PRO A 142 -7.07 0.64 -14.95
N VAL A 143 -7.93 -0.39 -14.85
CA VAL A 143 -7.62 -1.74 -15.27
C VAL A 143 -7.66 -1.67 -16.78
N LEU A 144 -6.51 -1.39 -17.34
CA LEU A 144 -6.34 -1.25 -18.78
C LEU A 144 -5.76 -2.53 -19.36
N VAL A 145 -5.62 -3.63 -18.62
CA VAL A 145 -5.00 -4.83 -19.19
C VAL A 145 -5.95 -5.99 -19.34
N ASP A 146 -5.79 -6.69 -20.46
CA ASP A 146 -6.21 -8.07 -20.63
C ASP A 146 -5.50 -8.92 -19.55
N PRO A 147 -6.23 -9.60 -18.66
CA PRO A 147 -5.65 -10.46 -17.65
C PRO A 147 -4.64 -11.48 -18.20
N GLU A 148 -4.74 -11.87 -19.47
CA GLU A 148 -3.77 -12.78 -20.10
C GLU A 148 -2.39 -12.15 -20.32
N SER A 149 -2.29 -10.84 -20.63
CA SER A 149 -0.99 -10.23 -20.97
C SER A 149 -0.16 -9.84 -19.75
N ILE A 150 -0.71 -9.89 -18.53
CA ILE A 150 0.01 -9.58 -17.28
C ILE A 150 0.52 -10.81 -16.53
N LYS A 151 0.14 -12.02 -16.93
CA LYS A 151 0.54 -13.26 -16.21
C LYS A 151 2.04 -13.53 -16.22
N GLY A 152 2.77 -12.93 -17.15
CA GLY A 152 4.21 -13.05 -17.29
C GLY A 152 5.00 -11.86 -16.75
N LEU A 153 4.35 -10.88 -16.11
CA LEU A 153 5.01 -9.67 -15.61
C LEU A 153 5.42 -9.85 -14.14
N PRO A 154 6.67 -10.20 -13.82
CA PRO A 154 7.12 -10.28 -12.44
C PRO A 154 7.08 -8.89 -11.77
N VAL A 155 6.51 -8.83 -10.57
CA VAL A 155 6.40 -7.62 -9.76
C VAL A 155 7.01 -7.86 -8.38
N LEU A 156 7.97 -7.02 -7.98
CA LEU A 156 8.46 -6.92 -6.62
C LEU A 156 7.77 -5.77 -5.91
N ILE A 157 7.18 -6.03 -4.75
CA ILE A 157 6.63 -5.03 -3.84
C ILE A 157 7.40 -5.11 -2.53
N GLU A 158 7.98 -3.99 -2.11
CA GLU A 158 8.63 -3.84 -0.81
C GLU A 158 7.84 -2.84 0.03
N HIS A 159 7.66 -3.11 1.33
CA HIS A 159 6.87 -2.21 2.19
C HIS A 159 7.38 -2.14 3.62
N GLY A 160 7.24 -0.97 4.26
CA GLY A 160 7.53 -0.77 5.67
C GLY A 160 6.39 -1.22 6.58
N THR A 161 6.66 -2.06 7.59
CA THR A 161 5.63 -2.49 8.55
C THR A 161 5.18 -1.37 9.50
N GLU A 162 5.97 -0.30 9.59
CA GLU A 162 5.74 0.89 10.42
C GLU A 162 5.36 2.11 9.57
N ASP A 163 5.00 1.90 8.30
CA ASP A 163 4.65 2.98 7.38
C ASP A 163 3.33 3.65 7.80
N GLU A 164 3.43 4.89 8.30
CA GLU A 164 2.28 5.69 8.71
C GLU A 164 1.62 6.45 7.55
N ILE A 165 2.32 6.61 6.41
CA ILE A 165 1.83 7.32 5.22
C ILE A 165 1.03 6.37 4.34
N VAL A 166 1.62 5.25 3.93
CA VAL A 166 0.95 4.19 3.19
C VAL A 166 0.86 2.97 4.09
N LYS A 167 -0.32 2.72 4.67
CA LYS A 167 -0.50 1.60 5.59
C LYS A 167 -0.13 0.26 4.93
N VAL A 168 0.60 -0.59 5.65
CA VAL A 168 1.05 -1.91 5.16
C VAL A 168 -0.10 -2.78 4.61
N ALA A 169 -1.30 -2.66 5.19
CA ALA A 169 -2.50 -3.34 4.71
C ALA A 169 -2.84 -3.01 3.24
N ASN A 170 -2.58 -1.77 2.81
CA ASN A 170 -2.81 -1.35 1.42
C ASN A 170 -1.87 -2.08 0.46
N ALA A 171 -0.59 -2.22 0.83
CA ALA A 171 0.39 -2.92 0.01
C ALA A 171 0.14 -4.43 -0.06
N ARG A 172 -0.29 -5.05 1.06
CA ARG A 172 -0.73 -6.46 1.05
C ARG A 172 -1.96 -6.67 0.19
N SER A 173 -2.95 -5.77 0.28
CA SER A 173 -4.17 -5.82 -0.53
C SER A 173 -3.84 -5.72 -2.03
N LEU A 174 -2.96 -4.78 -2.40
CA LEU A 174 -2.43 -4.65 -3.77
C LEU A 174 -1.75 -5.94 -4.24
N ALA A 175 -0.85 -6.50 -3.43
CA ALA A 175 -0.13 -7.72 -3.78
C ALA A 175 -1.10 -8.89 -4.04
N ARG A 176 -2.15 -9.03 -3.22
CA ARG A 176 -3.17 -10.08 -3.38
C ARG A 176 -4.05 -9.85 -4.61
N ASP A 177 -4.42 -8.60 -4.91
CA ASP A 177 -5.16 -8.28 -6.14
C ASP A 177 -4.35 -8.66 -7.39
N LEU A 178 -3.05 -8.35 -7.41
CA LEU A 178 -2.15 -8.77 -8.49
C LEU A 178 -2.01 -10.29 -8.58
N GLU A 179 -1.78 -10.98 -7.44
CA GLU A 179 -1.68 -12.45 -7.40
C GLU A 179 -2.99 -13.12 -7.87
N SER A 180 -4.16 -12.58 -7.51
CA SER A 180 -5.46 -13.08 -7.96
C SER A 180 -5.66 -13.01 -9.48
N ARG A 181 -4.89 -12.14 -10.15
CA ARG A 181 -4.83 -11.98 -11.61
C ARG A 181 -3.70 -12.78 -12.25
N LEU A 182 -3.09 -13.71 -11.49
CA LEU A 182 -2.00 -14.58 -11.91
C LEU A 182 -0.70 -13.83 -12.25
N VAL A 183 -0.50 -12.63 -11.68
CA VAL A 183 0.78 -11.91 -11.74
C VAL A 183 1.78 -12.57 -10.78
N PRO A 184 3.02 -12.88 -11.20
CA PRO A 184 4.07 -13.34 -10.31
C PRO A 184 4.50 -12.21 -9.36
N VAL A 185 4.05 -12.27 -8.11
CA VAL A 185 4.35 -11.26 -7.09
C VAL A 185 5.38 -11.79 -6.11
N THR A 186 6.44 -11.02 -5.89
CA THR A 186 7.32 -11.13 -4.72
C THR A 186 6.98 -9.98 -3.78
N TYR A 187 6.52 -10.28 -2.56
CA TYR A 187 6.14 -9.25 -1.59
C TYR A 187 7.03 -9.37 -0.34
N LEU A 188 7.72 -8.28 0.01
CA LEU A 188 8.68 -8.21 1.11
C LEU A 188 8.30 -7.09 2.09
N GLU A 189 8.42 -7.38 3.38
CA GLU A 189 8.17 -6.43 4.47
C GLU A 189 9.44 -6.16 5.27
N PHE A 190 9.65 -4.91 5.67
CA PHE A 190 10.80 -4.49 6.47
C PHE A 190 10.34 -3.66 7.69
N PRO A 191 11.02 -3.77 8.85
CA PRO A 191 10.71 -2.99 10.04
C PRO A 191 11.18 -1.54 9.89
N MET A 192 10.48 -0.79 9.03
CA MET A 192 10.76 0.61 8.70
C MET A 192 9.46 1.40 8.49
N GLY A 193 9.56 2.73 8.56
CA GLY A 193 8.49 3.65 8.18
C GLY A 193 8.35 3.82 6.66
N HIS A 194 7.87 4.99 6.22
CA HIS A 194 7.76 5.30 4.78
C HIS A 194 9.14 5.60 4.17
N GLY A 195 9.82 4.57 3.69
CA GLY A 195 11.16 4.67 3.12
C GLY A 195 11.59 3.39 2.41
N VAL A 196 12.90 3.26 2.21
CA VAL A 196 13.53 2.10 1.57
C VAL A 196 14.63 1.55 2.49
N ALA A 197 14.55 0.26 2.81
CA ALA A 197 15.53 -0.42 3.66
C ALA A 197 16.73 -0.87 2.81
N ILE A 198 17.92 -0.92 3.41
CA ILE A 198 19.12 -1.41 2.70
C ILE A 198 18.99 -2.90 2.37
N GLU A 199 18.38 -3.68 3.27
CA GLU A 199 18.04 -5.08 3.05
C GLU A 199 17.03 -5.25 1.91
N GLY A 200 16.15 -4.26 1.72
CA GLY A 200 15.27 -4.15 0.56
C GLY A 200 16.06 -4.02 -0.73
N ILE A 201 17.01 -3.08 -0.80
CA ILE A 201 17.85 -2.91 -1.99
C ILE A 201 18.66 -4.18 -2.35
N GLU A 202 19.18 -4.89 -1.34
CA GLU A 202 19.86 -6.18 -1.57
C GLU A 202 18.91 -7.25 -2.12
N ALA A 203 17.68 -7.32 -1.59
CA ALA A 203 16.64 -8.22 -2.07
C ALA A 203 16.20 -7.87 -3.49
N ALA A 204 15.98 -6.58 -3.79
CA ALA A 204 15.66 -6.06 -5.12
C ALA A 204 16.75 -6.43 -6.13
N ARG A 205 18.03 -6.26 -5.79
CA ARG A 205 19.15 -6.68 -6.66
C ARG A 205 19.11 -8.18 -6.94
N SER A 206 18.91 -9.01 -5.91
CA SER A 206 18.82 -10.46 -6.08
C SER A 206 17.63 -10.86 -6.95
N TRP A 207 16.49 -10.18 -6.77
CA TRP A 207 15.27 -10.39 -7.54
C TRP A 207 15.44 -10.00 -9.01
N LEU A 208 16.08 -8.84 -9.28
CA LEU A 208 16.43 -8.41 -10.63
C LEU A 208 17.28 -9.46 -11.34
N GLY A 209 18.32 -9.99 -10.69
CA GLY A 209 19.16 -11.04 -11.25
C GLY A 209 18.39 -12.32 -11.64
N ALA A 210 17.38 -12.71 -10.86
CA ALA A 210 16.52 -13.84 -11.19
C ALA A 210 15.61 -13.55 -12.40
N VAL A 211 15.00 -12.36 -12.45
CA VAL A 211 14.22 -11.91 -13.62
C VAL A 211 15.07 -11.90 -14.89
N GLU A 212 16.32 -11.47 -14.79
CA GLU A 212 17.25 -11.45 -15.92
C GLU A 212 17.66 -12.84 -16.39
N ALA A 213 17.71 -13.82 -15.48
CA ALA A 213 17.89 -15.23 -15.80
C ALA A 213 16.65 -15.87 -16.46
N GLY A 214 15.55 -15.11 -16.61
CA GLY A 214 14.29 -15.58 -17.20
C GLY A 214 13.36 -16.27 -16.19
N GLU A 215 13.62 -16.10 -14.89
CA GLU A 215 12.74 -16.60 -13.83
C GLU A 215 11.53 -15.66 -13.65
N LEU A 216 10.48 -16.18 -13.01
CA LEU A 216 9.31 -15.41 -12.57
C LEU A 216 9.22 -15.51 -11.05
N PRO A 217 10.06 -14.78 -10.29
CA PRO A 217 10.13 -14.94 -8.85
C PRO A 217 8.80 -14.55 -8.21
N SER A 218 8.28 -15.44 -7.38
CA SER A 218 7.11 -15.18 -6.56
C SER A 218 7.32 -15.74 -5.16
N VAL A 219 6.97 -14.93 -4.17
CA VAL A 219 7.06 -15.26 -2.75
C VAL A 219 5.67 -15.08 -2.16
N ALA A 220 5.24 -16.08 -1.37
CA ALA A 220 3.94 -16.03 -0.73
C ALA A 220 3.79 -14.76 0.12
N ILE A 221 2.73 -14.01 -0.15
CA ILE A 221 2.39 -12.81 0.61
C ILE A 221 2.11 -13.26 2.06
N PRO A 222 2.77 -12.67 3.08
CA PRO A 222 2.47 -12.97 4.46
C PRO A 222 0.97 -12.85 4.69
N ALA A 223 0.40 -13.85 5.38
CA ALA A 223 -0.93 -13.68 5.95
C ALA A 223 -0.90 -12.38 6.76
N ASP A 224 -2.00 -11.62 6.73
CA ASP A 224 -2.14 -10.57 7.73
C ASP A 224 -1.89 -11.20 9.11
N PRO A 225 -1.25 -10.47 10.05
CA PRO A 225 -1.25 -10.92 11.43
C PRO A 225 -2.69 -11.30 11.72
N PRO A 226 -2.94 -12.52 12.23
CA PRO A 226 -4.26 -13.10 12.22
C PRO A 226 -5.21 -12.01 12.67
N GLU A 227 -6.22 -11.69 11.85
CA GLU A 227 -7.39 -11.04 12.42
C GLU A 227 -7.66 -11.87 13.66
N GLY A 228 -7.63 -11.24 14.84
CA GLY A 228 -7.93 -11.95 16.05
C GLY A 228 -9.29 -12.66 15.88
N PRO A 229 -9.81 -13.34 16.90
CA PRO A 229 -11.18 -13.89 16.84
C PRO A 229 -12.30 -12.85 16.55
N VAL A 230 -11.94 -11.60 16.28
CA VAL A 230 -12.76 -10.40 16.12
C VAL A 230 -12.52 -9.80 14.74
N ARG A 231 -13.57 -9.82 13.91
CA ARG A 231 -13.57 -9.29 12.53
C ARG A 231 -13.59 -7.75 12.51
N ASN A 232 -12.93 -7.14 11.54
CA ASN A 232 -13.08 -5.71 11.26
C ASN A 232 -14.38 -5.41 10.49
N VAL A 233 -15.05 -4.32 10.88
CA VAL A 233 -16.30 -3.86 10.28
C VAL A 233 -16.09 -2.49 9.64
N THR A 234 -16.63 -2.35 8.44
CA THR A 234 -16.60 -1.14 7.62
C THR A 234 -17.95 -0.43 7.60
N THR A 235 -18.02 0.80 7.10
CA THR A 235 -19.30 1.51 6.88
C THR A 235 -20.29 0.68 6.07
N ALA A 236 -19.81 -0.03 5.04
CA ALA A 236 -20.65 -0.87 4.19
C ALA A 236 -21.24 -2.10 4.92
N SER A 237 -20.50 -2.66 5.89
CA SER A 237 -20.89 -3.89 6.60
C SER A 237 -21.51 -3.61 7.99
N PHE A 238 -21.41 -2.40 8.51
CA PHE A 238 -21.85 -2.04 9.85
C PHE A 238 -23.34 -2.34 10.10
N ALA A 239 -24.19 -2.05 9.13
CA ALA A 239 -25.63 -2.30 9.25
C ALA A 239 -25.96 -3.78 9.47
N SER A 240 -25.38 -4.68 8.67
CA SER A 240 -25.63 -6.13 8.81
C SER A 240 -24.90 -6.73 10.00
N GLU A 241 -23.66 -6.28 10.25
CA GLU A 241 -22.80 -6.90 11.26
C GLU A 241 -23.13 -6.46 12.69
N VAL A 242 -23.56 -5.20 12.88
CA VAL A 242 -23.80 -4.60 14.19
C VAL A 242 -25.29 -4.31 14.41
N MET A 243 -25.92 -3.57 13.49
CA MET A 243 -27.26 -3.04 13.73
C MET A 243 -28.36 -4.10 13.63
N GLN A 244 -28.18 -5.06 12.73
CA GLN A 244 -29.12 -6.17 12.48
C GLN A 244 -28.72 -7.45 13.22
N SER A 245 -27.71 -7.42 14.09
CA SER A 245 -27.26 -8.62 14.80
C SER A 245 -28.31 -9.09 15.81
N GLU A 246 -28.56 -10.41 15.81
CA GLU A 246 -29.40 -11.07 16.81
C GLU A 246 -28.71 -11.16 18.18
N LEU A 247 -27.38 -11.09 18.20
CA LEU A 247 -26.58 -11.04 19.42
C LEU A 247 -26.23 -9.59 19.79
N PRO A 248 -26.05 -9.28 21.07
CA PRO A 248 -25.41 -8.03 21.48
C PRO A 248 -23.99 -7.96 20.91
N VAL A 249 -23.63 -6.81 20.35
CA VAL A 249 -22.36 -6.61 19.63
C VAL A 249 -21.46 -5.66 20.40
N ILE A 250 -20.25 -6.11 20.72
CA ILE A 250 -19.18 -5.29 21.28
C ILE A 250 -18.33 -4.78 20.12
N VAL A 251 -18.13 -3.47 20.06
CA VAL A 251 -17.37 -2.78 19.01
C VAL A 251 -16.15 -2.12 19.66
N ASP A 252 -14.94 -2.54 19.27
CA ASP A 252 -13.68 -1.91 19.67
C ASP A 252 -13.26 -0.87 18.62
N PHE A 253 -13.36 0.41 18.99
CA PHE A 253 -12.87 1.52 18.18
C PHE A 253 -11.39 1.77 18.50
N TRP A 254 -10.54 1.60 17.49
CA TRP A 254 -9.09 1.58 17.64
C TRP A 254 -8.38 2.26 16.45
N ALA A 255 -7.06 2.40 16.56
CA ALA A 255 -6.19 2.79 15.45
C ALA A 255 -4.77 2.22 15.68
N PRO A 256 -3.95 1.99 14.63
CA PRO A 256 -2.63 1.35 14.78
C PRO A 256 -1.62 2.18 15.57
N TRP A 257 -1.72 3.52 15.52
CA TRP A 257 -0.87 4.45 16.27
C TRP A 257 -1.22 4.53 17.76
N CYS A 258 -2.37 3.97 18.16
CA CYS A 258 -2.85 4.02 19.54
C CYS A 258 -2.15 2.97 20.41
N GLN A 259 -1.05 3.38 21.07
CA GLN A 259 -0.32 2.53 22.00
C GLN A 259 -1.22 1.91 23.11
N PRO A 260 -2.17 2.63 23.73
CA PRO A 260 -3.10 2.02 24.68
C PRO A 260 -4.05 0.99 24.04
N CYS A 261 -4.43 1.16 22.77
CA CYS A 261 -5.28 0.21 22.05
C CYS A 261 -4.57 -1.13 21.87
N ARG A 262 -3.25 -1.14 21.61
CA ARG A 262 -2.44 -2.36 21.54
C ARG A 262 -2.49 -3.20 22.83
N GLN A 263 -2.75 -2.57 23.98
CA GLN A 263 -2.94 -3.27 25.26
C GLN A 263 -4.37 -3.79 25.44
N VAL A 264 -5.36 -3.09 24.90
CA VAL A 264 -6.79 -3.39 25.06
C VAL A 264 -7.29 -4.41 24.05
N SER A 265 -6.85 -4.36 22.79
CA SER A 265 -7.35 -5.25 21.75
C SER A 265 -7.19 -6.75 22.09
N PRO A 266 -6.06 -7.23 22.68
CA PRO A 266 -5.97 -8.62 23.14
C PRO A 266 -6.97 -8.97 24.26
N ILE A 267 -7.34 -8.00 25.09
CA ILE A 267 -8.36 -8.18 26.14
C ILE A 267 -9.75 -8.32 25.52
N VAL A 268 -10.08 -7.49 24.53
CA VAL A 268 -11.35 -7.56 23.80
C VAL A 268 -11.47 -8.87 23.02
N GLU A 269 -10.38 -9.33 22.40
CA GLU A 269 -10.32 -10.63 21.74
C GLU A 269 -10.55 -11.79 22.72
N GLN A 270 -10.00 -11.73 23.93
CA GLN A 270 -10.30 -12.71 24.98
C GLN A 270 -11.77 -12.70 25.38
N ILE A 271 -12.41 -11.52 25.47
CA ILE A 271 -13.85 -11.42 25.73
C ILE A 271 -14.63 -12.10 24.60
N ALA A 272 -14.23 -11.90 23.34
CA ALA A 272 -14.87 -12.54 22.18
C ALA A 272 -14.87 -14.07 22.28
N VAL A 273 -13.73 -14.65 22.66
CA VAL A 273 -13.61 -16.11 22.86
C VAL A 273 -14.44 -16.58 24.05
N MET A 274 -14.31 -15.91 25.20
CA MET A 274 -14.98 -16.32 26.44
C MET A 274 -16.50 -16.18 26.39
N ARG A 275 -17.02 -15.24 25.60
CA ARG A 275 -18.45 -14.91 25.50
C ARG A 275 -19.06 -15.33 24.16
N ALA A 276 -18.36 -16.18 23.41
CA ALA A 276 -18.84 -16.72 22.14
C ALA A 276 -20.25 -17.31 22.29
N GLY A 277 -21.13 -16.99 21.34
CA GLY A 277 -22.54 -17.39 21.35
C GLY A 277 -23.47 -16.53 22.22
N ALA A 278 -22.94 -15.74 23.16
CA ALA A 278 -23.71 -14.77 23.94
C ALA A 278 -23.50 -13.34 23.46
N TYR A 279 -22.31 -13.03 22.95
CA TYR A 279 -21.95 -11.73 22.38
C TYR A 279 -21.22 -11.94 21.06
N LYS A 280 -21.41 -11.01 20.14
CA LYS A 280 -20.57 -10.83 18.96
C LYS A 280 -19.56 -9.73 19.26
N VAL A 281 -18.34 -9.85 18.77
CA VAL A 281 -17.31 -8.82 18.93
C VAL A 281 -16.77 -8.46 17.56
N VAL A 282 -16.63 -7.16 17.30
CA VAL A 282 -16.07 -6.60 16.06
C VAL A 282 -15.14 -5.43 16.38
N LYS A 283 -14.34 -5.04 15.40
CA LYS A 283 -13.42 -3.90 15.47
C LYS A 283 -13.75 -2.87 14.40
N ILE A 284 -13.52 -1.59 14.70
CA ILE A 284 -13.60 -0.49 13.74
C ILE A 284 -12.31 0.33 13.88
N ASN A 285 -11.56 0.41 12.79
CA ASN A 285 -10.43 1.32 12.70
C ASN A 285 -10.96 2.73 12.42
N ILE A 286 -10.70 3.69 13.31
CA ILE A 286 -11.23 5.05 13.17
C ILE A 286 -10.57 5.84 12.04
N ASP A 287 -9.36 5.46 11.62
CA ASP A 287 -8.68 6.11 10.49
C ASP A 287 -9.31 5.70 9.15
N GLU A 288 -9.74 4.43 9.06
CA GLU A 288 -10.37 3.85 7.86
C GLU A 288 -11.86 4.19 7.79
N GLU A 289 -12.52 4.33 8.95
CA GLU A 289 -13.96 4.54 9.07
C GLU A 289 -14.30 5.81 9.88
N PRO A 290 -13.84 7.01 9.46
CA PRO A 290 -14.01 8.24 10.22
C PRO A 290 -15.48 8.66 10.36
N SER A 291 -16.33 8.32 9.39
CA SER A 291 -17.77 8.56 9.43
C SER A 291 -18.46 7.78 10.55
N LEU A 292 -18.08 6.52 10.78
CA LEU A 292 -18.58 5.71 11.89
C LEU A 292 -18.07 6.24 13.23
N ALA A 293 -16.80 6.66 13.31
CA ALA A 293 -16.22 7.27 14.50
C ALA A 293 -16.97 8.57 14.88
N GLU A 294 -17.24 9.44 13.91
CA GLU A 294 -18.02 10.66 14.10
C GLU A 294 -19.46 10.36 14.51
N GLN A 295 -20.14 9.44 13.81
CA GLN A 295 -21.52 9.05 14.07
C GLN A 295 -21.73 8.59 15.53
N PHE A 296 -20.75 7.90 16.11
CA PHE A 296 -20.82 7.40 17.49
C PHE A 296 -20.08 8.28 18.51
N GLY A 297 -19.58 9.44 18.10
CA GLY A 297 -18.96 10.42 18.99
C GLY A 297 -17.66 9.94 19.61
N VAL A 298 -16.83 9.21 18.85
CA VAL A 298 -15.51 8.75 19.32
C VAL A 298 -14.56 9.95 19.43
N GLN A 299 -14.39 10.47 20.64
CA GLN A 299 -13.49 11.62 20.92
C GLN A 299 -12.07 11.21 21.30
N SER A 300 -11.89 9.97 21.75
CA SER A 300 -10.61 9.39 22.15
C SER A 300 -10.66 7.89 22.03
N ILE A 301 -9.54 7.26 21.71
CA ILE A 301 -9.38 5.80 21.67
C ILE A 301 -8.38 5.31 22.72
N PRO A 302 -8.52 4.07 23.23
CA PRO A 302 -9.55 3.09 22.88
C PRO A 302 -10.93 3.45 23.43
N MET A 303 -11.97 3.19 22.63
CA MET A 303 -13.37 3.27 23.03
C MET A 303 -14.03 1.93 22.68
N ILE A 304 -14.68 1.30 23.65
CA ILE A 304 -15.41 0.06 23.43
C ILE A 304 -16.90 0.33 23.63
N ALA A 305 -17.73 -0.04 22.67
CA ALA A 305 -19.17 0.18 22.70
C ALA A 305 -19.93 -1.15 22.71
N LEU A 306 -21.05 -1.21 23.45
CA LEU A 306 -22.00 -2.32 23.39
C LEU A 306 -23.27 -1.87 22.66
N PHE A 307 -23.63 -2.63 21.62
CA PHE A 307 -24.87 -2.50 20.87
C PHE A 307 -25.81 -3.65 21.20
N ARG A 308 -27.11 -3.36 21.32
CA ARG A 308 -28.16 -4.37 21.48
C ARG A 308 -29.39 -3.95 20.71
N ASN A 309 -29.94 -4.84 19.88
CA ASN A 309 -31.10 -4.57 19.02
C ASN A 309 -30.92 -3.28 18.18
N GLY A 310 -29.72 -3.10 17.61
CA GLY A 310 -29.38 -1.94 16.80
C GLY A 310 -29.32 -0.61 17.57
N ARG A 311 -29.14 -0.62 18.90
CA ARG A 311 -29.00 0.59 19.72
C ARG A 311 -27.71 0.54 20.53
N LEU A 312 -27.00 1.67 20.59
CA LEU A 312 -25.87 1.86 21.49
C LEU A 312 -26.37 1.89 22.95
N GLU A 313 -25.92 0.94 23.77
CA GLU A 313 -26.41 0.73 25.13
C GLU A 313 -25.41 1.23 26.19
N ARG A 314 -24.13 0.91 26.02
CA ARG A 314 -23.04 1.23 26.96
C ARG A 314 -21.75 1.53 26.21
N VAL A 315 -20.89 2.32 26.85
CA VAL A 315 -19.55 2.67 26.37
C VAL A 315 -18.55 2.54 27.51
N CYS A 316 -17.41 1.92 27.23
CA CYS A 316 -16.23 1.89 28.07
C CYS A 316 -15.15 2.76 27.41
N GLN A 317 -14.78 3.85 28.08
CA GLN A 317 -13.70 4.75 27.63
C GLN A 317 -12.36 4.38 28.25
N GLY A 318 -11.32 4.42 27.42
CA GLY A 318 -9.91 4.29 27.81
C GLY A 318 -9.44 2.86 28.06
N ALA A 319 -8.13 2.72 28.23
CA ALA A 319 -7.52 1.42 28.48
C ALA A 319 -7.75 0.95 29.92
N LYS A 320 -8.41 -0.20 30.07
CA LYS A 320 -8.83 -0.78 31.34
C LYS A 320 -8.61 -2.30 31.35
N PRO A 321 -8.39 -2.92 32.53
CA PRO A 321 -8.38 -4.38 32.65
C PRO A 321 -9.76 -5.00 32.35
N ARG A 322 -9.77 -6.27 31.92
CA ARG A 322 -10.99 -7.02 31.54
C ARG A 322 -12.17 -6.88 32.52
N PRO A 323 -12.02 -7.06 33.85
CA PRO A 323 -13.16 -6.98 34.75
C PRO A 323 -13.84 -5.61 34.75
N GLN A 324 -13.08 -4.54 34.55
CA GLN A 324 -13.63 -3.19 34.47
C GLN A 324 -14.32 -2.94 33.12
N ILE A 325 -13.75 -3.46 32.02
CA ILE A 325 -14.42 -3.41 30.71
C ILE A 325 -15.76 -4.15 30.77
N GLU A 326 -15.77 -5.38 31.30
CA GLU A 326 -17.01 -6.16 31.47
C GLU A 326 -18.02 -5.44 32.40
N ALA A 327 -17.55 -4.77 33.45
CA ALA A 327 -18.39 -3.97 34.33
C ALA A 327 -19.01 -2.75 33.63
N ASP A 328 -18.19 -1.95 32.94
CA ASP A 328 -18.61 -0.74 32.23
C ASP A 328 -19.61 -1.06 31.11
N LEU A 329 -19.44 -2.22 30.45
CA LEU A 329 -20.37 -2.72 29.43
C LEU A 329 -21.59 -3.44 30.02
N GLY A 330 -21.71 -3.56 31.35
CA GLY A 330 -22.84 -4.22 32.00
C GLY A 330 -22.93 -5.73 31.74
N MET A 331 -21.79 -6.39 31.52
CA MET A 331 -21.67 -7.82 31.22
C MET A 331 -21.55 -8.69 32.48
N LEU A 332 -21.56 -8.08 33.66
CA LEU A 332 -21.51 -8.80 34.94
C LEU A 332 -22.87 -9.45 35.20
N VAL A 333 -22.87 -10.79 35.26
CA VAL A 333 -23.98 -11.56 35.82
C VAL A 333 -23.76 -11.59 37.33
N ILE A 334 -24.59 -10.87 38.08
CA ILE A 334 -24.70 -11.10 39.52
C ILE A 334 -25.49 -12.41 39.67
N PRO A 335 -24.92 -13.46 40.29
CA PRO A 335 -25.62 -14.72 40.50
C PRO A 335 -26.87 -14.57 41.36
#